data_AF-A0A8X6NKI7-F1
#
_entry.id   AF-A0A8X6NKI7-F1
#
_cell.length_a   1.000
_cell.length_b   1.000
_cell.length_c   1.000
_cell.angle_alpha   90.00
_cell.angle_beta   90.00
_cell.angle_gamma   90.00
#
_symmetry.space_group_name_H-M   'P 1'
#
loop_
_entity.id
_entity.type
_entity.pdbx_description
1 polymer ?
#
loop_
_entity_poly.entity_id
_entity_poly.type
_entity_poly.pdbx_seq_one_letter_code
_entity_poly.pdbx_strand_id
1 'polypeptide(L)'
;MTVGGRSDLIAWMMKHLDVEDQTEALHLGHLMSAHGYFFPIDDHVLTVKADGTFYRFQTPYFWPSNCWEPENTDYAVYLCKRTMQNKTRLELADYEAENLARLQKMFSRKWEFIFMQAEAQAK
;
A
#
# COMPACT_ATOMS: atom_id res chain seq x y z
N MET A 1 -14.00 -3.12 -1.08
CA MET A 1 -14.98 -2.04 -1.35
C MET A 1 -14.21 -0.86 -1.92
N THR A 2 -14.54 -0.42 -3.13
CA THR A 2 -13.98 0.80 -3.73
C THR A 2 -14.90 1.94 -3.31
N VAL A 3 -14.34 3.00 -2.74
CA VAL A 3 -15.07 4.26 -2.52
C VAL A 3 -14.84 5.12 -3.75
N GLY A 4 -15.83 5.94 -4.12
CA GLY A 4 -15.71 6.87 -5.24
C GLY A 4 -14.60 7.90 -5.05
N GLY A 5 -14.69 9.05 -5.72
CA GLY A 5 -13.66 10.10 -5.60
C GLY A 5 -13.53 10.64 -4.17
N ARG A 6 -12.57 11.54 -3.92
CA ARG A 6 -12.41 12.18 -2.59
C ARG A 6 -13.75 12.67 -2.03
N SER A 7 -14.55 13.36 -2.83
CA SER A 7 -15.82 13.93 -2.38
C SER A 7 -16.78 12.87 -1.85
N ASP A 8 -16.84 11.71 -2.49
CA ASP A 8 -17.68 10.59 -2.04
C ASP A 8 -17.15 9.99 -0.74
N LEU A 9 -15.83 9.87 -0.61
CA LEU A 9 -15.17 9.41 0.61
C LEU A 9 -15.44 10.35 1.79
N ILE A 10 -15.24 11.65 1.61
CA ILE A 10 -15.44 12.64 2.67
C ILE A 10 -16.93 12.74 3.04
N ALA A 11 -17.83 12.76 2.06
CA ALA A 11 -19.27 12.74 2.32
C ALA A 11 -19.70 11.47 3.07
N TRP A 12 -19.12 10.32 2.72
CA TRP A 12 -19.35 9.07 3.43
C TRP A 12 -18.86 9.16 4.89
N MET A 13 -17.68 9.72 5.12
CA MET A 13 -17.12 9.90 6.47
C MET A 13 -17.98 10.84 7.32
N MET A 14 -18.34 12.02 6.80
CA MET A 14 -19.21 12.97 7.51
C MET A 14 -20.54 12.32 7.91
N LYS A 15 -21.15 11.55 7.01
CA LYS A 15 -22.43 10.87 7.26
C LYS A 15 -22.35 9.75 8.31
N HIS A 16 -21.27 8.97 8.32
CA HIS A 16 -21.19 7.75 9.14
C HIS A 16 -20.38 7.91 10.42
N LEU A 17 -19.56 8.95 10.52
CA LEU A 17 -18.70 9.23 11.67
C LEU A 17 -19.18 10.45 12.47
N ASP A 18 -20.33 11.03 12.11
CA ASP A 18 -20.93 12.19 12.78
C ASP A 18 -19.98 13.40 12.84
N VAL A 19 -19.28 13.64 11.72
CA VAL A 19 -18.34 14.77 11.57
C VAL A 19 -19.03 15.88 10.78
N GLU A 20 -19.29 17.01 11.43
CA GLU A 20 -20.02 18.13 10.84
C GLU A 20 -19.13 19.05 9.97
N ASP A 21 -17.86 19.22 10.34
CA ASP A 21 -16.91 20.04 9.59
C ASP A 21 -16.20 19.24 8.50
N GLN A 22 -16.27 19.74 7.27
CA GLN A 22 -15.57 19.13 6.14
C GLN A 22 -14.05 19.12 6.33
N THR A 23 -13.49 20.13 7.01
CA THR A 23 -12.04 20.22 7.25
C THR A 23 -11.59 19.13 8.23
N GLU A 24 -12.36 18.93 9.30
CA GLU A 24 -12.16 17.82 10.24
C GLU A 24 -12.28 16.45 9.54
N ALA A 25 -13.31 16.24 8.72
CA ALA A 25 -13.48 15.00 7.98
C ALA A 25 -12.33 14.73 7.02
N LEU A 26 -11.81 15.77 6.36
CA LEU A 26 -10.65 15.67 5.50
C LEU A 26 -9.38 15.33 6.30
N HIS A 27 -9.17 15.98 7.44
CA HIS A 27 -8.04 15.70 8.32
C HIS A 27 -8.06 14.25 8.80
N LEU A 28 -9.22 13.76 9.25
CA LEU A 28 -9.40 12.36 9.63
C LEU A 28 -9.12 11.41 8.47
N GLY A 29 -9.59 11.74 7.27
CA GLY A 29 -9.31 10.97 6.06
C GLY A 29 -7.81 10.87 5.76
N HIS A 30 -7.07 11.98 5.88
CA HIS A 30 -5.62 11.96 5.72
C HIS A 30 -4.94 11.04 6.73
N LEU A 31 -5.33 11.11 8.01
CA LEU A 31 -4.77 10.25 9.06
C LEU A 31 -5.06 8.77 8.79
N MET A 32 -6.30 8.43 8.44
CA MET A 32 -6.68 7.06 8.13
C MET A 32 -5.93 6.51 6.90
N SER A 33 -5.72 7.32 5.87
CA SER A 33 -4.93 6.93 4.71
C SER A 33 -3.46 6.72 5.07
N ALA A 34 -2.85 7.65 5.82
CA ALA A 34 -1.46 7.58 6.24
C ALA A 34 -1.17 6.35 7.11
N HIS A 35 -2.15 5.89 7.89
CA HIS A 35 -2.09 4.65 8.66
C HIS A 35 -2.49 3.39 7.86
N GLY A 36 -2.74 3.51 6.55
CA GLY A 36 -2.93 2.36 5.66
C GLY A 36 -4.30 1.69 5.76
N TYR A 37 -5.31 2.34 6.33
CA TYR A 37 -6.69 1.78 6.35
C TYR A 37 -7.36 1.83 4.97
N PHE A 38 -6.96 2.79 4.14
CA PHE A 38 -7.26 2.84 2.72
C PHE A 38 -6.14 3.56 1.97
N PHE A 39 -6.07 3.35 0.66
CA PHE A 39 -4.99 3.89 -0.18
C PHE A 39 -5.51 4.34 -1.54
N PRO A 40 -4.88 5.36 -2.17
CA PRO A 40 -5.19 5.74 -3.54
C PRO A 40 -4.77 4.61 -4.51
N ILE A 41 -5.58 4.36 -5.54
CA ILE A 41 -5.36 3.22 -6.45
C ILE A 41 -4.15 3.46 -7.38
N ASP A 42 -3.88 4.70 -7.74
CA ASP A 42 -2.90 5.08 -8.77
C ASP A 42 -1.72 5.90 -8.21
N ASP A 43 -1.48 5.86 -6.91
CA ASP A 43 -0.33 6.52 -6.27
C ASP A 43 0.20 5.69 -5.08
N HIS A 44 1.49 5.84 -4.79
CA HIS A 44 2.15 5.31 -3.61
C HIS A 44 2.07 6.25 -2.40
N VAL A 45 1.73 7.52 -2.59
CA VAL A 45 1.58 8.48 -1.49
C VAL A 45 0.24 8.26 -0.77
N LEU A 46 0.29 7.79 0.47
CA LEU A 46 -0.88 7.51 1.31
C LEU A 46 -1.52 8.79 1.87
N THR A 47 -2.23 9.52 1.00
CA THR A 47 -2.91 10.77 1.35
C THR A 47 -4.21 10.94 0.58
N VAL A 48 -5.12 11.74 1.14
CA VAL A 48 -6.38 12.13 0.47
C VAL A 48 -6.13 13.35 -0.43
N LYS A 49 -6.17 13.16 -1.74
CA LYS A 49 -5.97 14.19 -2.75
C LYS A 49 -7.26 14.91 -3.12
N ALA A 50 -7.17 16.21 -3.39
CA ALA A 50 -8.29 17.07 -3.79
C ALA A 50 -8.74 16.92 -5.26
N ASP A 51 -8.43 15.79 -5.89
CA ASP A 51 -8.72 15.49 -7.30
C ASP A 51 -9.72 14.31 -7.43
N GLY A 52 -9.85 13.76 -8.63
CA GLY A 52 -10.69 12.59 -8.93
C GLY A 52 -10.08 11.24 -8.53
N THR A 53 -9.06 11.22 -7.66
CA THR A 53 -8.41 9.96 -7.23
C THR A 53 -9.41 9.02 -6.57
N PHE A 54 -9.37 7.75 -6.99
CA PHE A 54 -10.13 6.67 -6.40
C PHE A 54 -9.38 6.00 -5.26
N TYR A 55 -10.12 5.55 -4.25
CA TYR A 55 -9.55 4.91 -3.06
C TYR A 55 -10.08 3.50 -2.86
N ARG A 56 -9.24 2.65 -2.29
CA ARG A 56 -9.59 1.28 -1.91
C ARG A 56 -9.31 1.06 -0.43
N PHE A 57 -10.29 0.47 0.26
CA PHE A 57 -10.08 -0.01 1.63
C PHE A 57 -9.07 -1.15 1.66
N GLN A 58 -8.18 -1.08 2.65
CA GLN A 58 -7.23 -2.12 2.95
C GLN A 58 -7.93 -3.34 3.54
N THR A 59 -7.43 -4.54 3.23
CA THR A 59 -7.95 -5.76 3.86
C THR A 59 -7.57 -5.80 5.34
N PRO A 60 -8.45 -6.25 6.25
CA PRO A 60 -8.18 -6.28 7.68
C PRO A 60 -6.89 -7.00 8.08
N TYR A 61 -6.45 -7.98 7.29
CA TYR A 61 -5.17 -8.68 7.48
C TYR A 61 -3.96 -7.72 7.54
N PHE A 62 -3.97 -6.65 6.74
CA PHE A 62 -2.88 -5.66 6.67
C PHE A 62 -3.11 -4.44 7.58
N TRP A 63 -4.07 -4.48 8.50
CA TRP A 63 -4.28 -3.36 9.41
C TRP A 63 -3.16 -3.25 10.44
N PRO A 64 -2.69 -2.03 10.78
CA PRO A 64 -1.65 -1.82 11.78
C PRO A 64 -2.01 -2.39 13.16
N SER A 65 -3.31 -2.45 13.48
CA SER A 65 -3.82 -3.01 14.74
C SER A 65 -3.52 -4.50 14.92
N ASN A 66 -3.17 -5.23 13.84
CA ASN A 66 -2.75 -6.62 13.95
C ASN A 66 -1.30 -6.75 14.48
N CYS A 67 -0.59 -5.64 14.68
CA CYS A 67 0.78 -5.59 15.20
C CYS A 67 1.75 -6.50 14.43
N TRP A 68 1.55 -6.61 13.11
CA TRP A 68 2.49 -7.31 12.24
C TRP A 68 3.73 -6.44 12.05
N GLU A 69 4.89 -6.99 12.40
CA GLU A 69 6.18 -6.43 12.02
C GLU A 69 6.68 -7.19 10.78
N PRO A 70 6.49 -6.65 9.56
CA PRO A 70 6.96 -7.32 8.35
C PRO A 70 8.49 -7.42 8.38
N GLU A 71 9.02 -8.61 8.08
CA GLU A 71 10.45 -8.81 8.05
C GLU A 71 11.03 -8.30 6.72
N ASN A 72 12.35 -8.00 6.72
CA ASN A 72 13.07 -7.71 5.48
C ASN A 72 12.94 -8.83 4.43
N THR A 73 12.72 -10.07 4.86
CA THR A 73 12.46 -11.23 3.98
C THR A 73 11.14 -11.06 3.24
N ASP A 74 10.07 -10.64 3.93
CA ASP A 74 8.74 -10.41 3.32
C ASP A 74 8.81 -9.31 2.27
N TYR A 75 9.53 -8.23 2.58
CA TYR A 75 9.72 -7.14 1.64
C TYR A 75 10.55 -7.56 0.42
N ALA A 76 11.58 -8.39 0.62
CA ALA A 76 12.37 -8.95 -0.49
C ALA A 76 11.52 -9.84 -1.41
N VAL A 77 10.67 -10.70 -0.85
CA VAL A 77 9.71 -11.52 -1.61
C VAL A 77 8.72 -10.64 -2.37
N TYR A 78 8.17 -9.60 -1.73
CA TYR A 78 7.24 -8.67 -2.36
C TYR A 78 7.86 -7.95 -3.58
N LEU A 79 9.04 -7.36 -3.41
CA LEU A 79 9.75 -6.67 -4.48
C LEU A 79 10.14 -7.63 -5.60
N CYS A 80 10.69 -8.81 -5.26
CA CYS A 80 11.06 -9.83 -6.22
C CYS A 80 9.84 -10.28 -7.05
N LYS A 81 8.71 -10.56 -6.39
CA LYS A 81 7.45 -10.90 -7.07
C LYS A 81 7.00 -9.80 -8.04
N ARG A 82 7.09 -8.52 -7.66
CA ARG A 82 6.73 -7.41 -8.55
C ARG A 82 7.56 -7.38 -9.82
N THR A 83 8.87 -7.62 -9.72
CA THR A 83 9.76 -7.68 -10.89
C THR A 83 9.41 -8.81 -11.87
N MET A 84 8.81 -9.90 -11.38
CA MET A 84 8.43 -11.05 -12.21
C MET A 84 7.13 -10.84 -13.00
N GLN A 85 6.26 -9.92 -12.57
CA GLN A 85 4.92 -9.79 -13.14
C GLN A 85 4.88 -9.03 -14.49
N ASN A 86 5.98 -8.42 -14.94
CA ASN A 86 6.13 -7.76 -16.24
C ASN A 86 4.96 -6.81 -16.61
N LYS A 87 4.42 -6.08 -15.63
CA LYS A 87 3.37 -5.07 -15.83
C LYS A 87 3.95 -3.71 -15.47
N THR A 88 3.82 -2.73 -16.36
CA THR A 88 4.33 -1.36 -16.14
C THR A 88 3.86 -0.75 -14.81
N ARG A 89 2.60 -0.98 -14.41
CA ARG A 89 2.08 -0.49 -13.11
C ARG A 89 2.79 -1.08 -11.87
N LEU A 90 3.54 -2.16 -12.04
CA LEU A 90 4.22 -2.90 -10.98
C LEU A 90 5.73 -2.71 -11.04
N GLU A 91 6.24 -1.94 -12.01
CA GLU A 91 7.64 -1.54 -12.06
C GLU A 91 8.05 -0.89 -10.74
N LEU A 92 9.26 -1.23 -10.28
CA LEU A 92 9.78 -0.70 -9.03
C LEU A 92 10.16 0.76 -9.23
N ALA A 93 9.82 1.61 -8.27
CA ALA A 93 10.42 2.93 -8.20
C ALA A 93 11.92 2.83 -7.88
N ASP A 94 12.70 3.87 -8.19
CA ASP A 94 14.16 3.85 -8.00
C ASP A 94 14.57 3.47 -6.56
N TYR A 95 13.91 4.05 -5.56
CA TYR A 95 14.17 3.72 -4.15
C TYR A 95 13.81 2.26 -3.80
N GLU A 96 12.83 1.66 -4.48
CA GLU A 96 12.48 0.24 -4.29
C GLU A 96 13.51 -0.67 -4.94
N ALA A 97 14.02 -0.29 -6.12
CA ALA A 97 15.09 -1.02 -6.81
C ALA A 97 16.40 -0.99 -6.00
N GLU A 98 16.76 0.16 -5.43
CA GLU A 98 17.90 0.29 -4.52
C GLU A 98 17.72 -0.58 -3.27
N ASN A 99 16.51 -0.60 -2.69
CA ASN A 99 16.20 -1.48 -1.57
C ASN A 99 16.31 -2.95 -1.95
N LEU A 100 15.81 -3.35 -3.12
CA LEU A 100 15.93 -4.73 -3.60
C LEU A 100 17.40 -5.14 -3.74
N ALA A 101 18.25 -4.29 -4.32
CA ALA A 101 19.68 -4.55 -4.44
C ALA A 101 20.36 -4.69 -3.06
N ARG A 102 19.97 -3.86 -2.08
CA ARG A 102 20.44 -3.96 -0.69
C ARG A 102 20.01 -5.28 -0.05
N LEU A 103 18.75 -5.69 -0.23
CA LEU A 103 18.19 -6.93 0.29
C LEU A 103 18.85 -8.17 -0.35
N GLN A 104 19.11 -8.13 -1.66
CA GLN A 104 19.85 -9.16 -2.38
C GLN A 104 21.24 -9.38 -1.79
N LYS A 105 21.97 -8.30 -1.51
CA LYS A 105 23.28 -8.38 -0.87
C LYS A 105 23.18 -8.95 0.55
N MET A 106 22.20 -8.47 1.33
CA MET A 106 21.97 -8.90 2.71
C MET A 106 21.60 -10.39 2.81
N PHE A 107 20.80 -10.89 1.87
CA PHE A 107 20.30 -12.27 1.85
C PHE A 107 20.98 -13.15 0.79
N SER A 108 22.21 -12.81 0.36
CA SER A 108 22.92 -13.49 -0.74
C SER A 108 22.90 -15.03 -0.67
N ARG A 109 23.09 -15.62 0.51
CA ARG A 109 23.08 -17.08 0.72
C ARG A 109 21.69 -17.73 0.68
N LYS A 110 20.63 -16.94 0.86
CA LYS A 110 19.23 -17.41 0.90
C LYS A 110 18.41 -16.88 -0.28
N TRP A 111 19.03 -16.15 -1.20
CA TRP A 111 18.34 -15.45 -2.29
C TRP A 111 17.53 -16.40 -3.16
N GLU A 112 18.05 -17.59 -3.42
CA GLU A 112 17.35 -18.62 -4.21
C GLU A 112 16.00 -19.01 -3.59
N PHE A 113 15.92 -19.14 -2.25
CA PHE A 113 14.65 -19.42 -1.56
C PHE A 113 13.65 -18.26 -1.63
N ILE A 114 14.15 -17.01 -1.51
CA ILE A 114 13.33 -15.80 -1.67
C ILE A 114 12.73 -15.76 -3.08
N PHE A 115 13.55 -16.06 -4.09
CA PHE A 115 13.10 -16.11 -5.48
C PHE A 115 12.05 -17.20 -5.71
N MET A 116 12.29 -18.42 -5.21
CA MET A 116 11.31 -19.52 -5.30
C MET A 116 9.98 -19.16 -4.64
N GLN A 117 10.01 -18.53 -3.46
CA GLN A 117 8.80 -18.10 -2.75
C GLN A 117 8.06 -17.00 -3.53
N ALA A 118 8.78 -16.04 -4.10
CA ALA A 118 8.20 -15.00 -4.94
C ALA A 118 7.54 -15.57 -6.20
N GLU A 119 8.20 -16.52 -6.87
CA GLU A 119 7.66 -17.20 -8.06
C GLU A 119 6.39 -17.98 -7.72
N ALA A 120 6.38 -18.72 -6.60
CA ALA A 120 5.21 -19.47 -6.15
C ALA A 120 3.99 -18.57 -5.84
N GLN A 121 4.22 -17.34 -5.38
CA GLN A 121 3.17 -16.34 -5.14
C GLN A 121 2.80 -15.51 -6.37
N ALA A 122 3.60 -15.55 -7.44
CA ALA A 122 3.35 -14.81 -8.68
C ALA A 122 2.43 -15.57 -9.64
N LYS A 123 2.37 -16.90 -9.51
CA LYS A 123 1.44 -17.80 -10.22
C LYS A 123 0.02 -17.66 -9.67
#